data_AF-A0A4R1Z6Y7-F1
#
_entry.id   AF-A0A4R1Z6Y7-F1
#
_cell.length_a   1.000
_cell.length_b   1.000
_cell.length_c   1.000
_cell.angle_alpha   90.00
_cell.angle_beta   90.00
_cell.angle_gamma   90.00
#
_symmetry.space_group_name_H-M   'P 1'
#
loop_
_entity.id
_entity.type
_entity.pdbx_description
1 polymer ?
#
loop_
_entity_poly.entity_id
_entity_poly.type
_entity_poly.pdbx_seq_one_letter_code
_entity_poly.pdbx_strand_id
1 'polypeptide(L)'
;MNANSKKLYGNGRWEASRIMLPEHREQYLQLMDRDRIKAAGLKPERPPASREELQLMHDHVLLPMAKKIAEKNRHQLEEKGRTLKPLFVKVTNICLANMQHDIEQIAITLKRSNITVYPGESVDGVASYAYKCRGHEGGFAITREYARTHIGAMIARYINGVFSINET
;
A
#
# COMPACT_ATOMS: atom_id res chain seq x y z
N MET A 1 -5.54 49.17 29.50
CA MET A 1 -5.52 47.82 30.13
C MET A 1 -6.28 47.92 31.46
N ASN A 2 -7.52 47.45 31.52
CA ASN A 2 -8.38 47.60 32.71
C ASN A 2 -8.34 46.34 33.59
N ALA A 3 -8.10 46.55 34.88
CA ALA A 3 -7.78 45.57 35.91
C ALA A 3 -8.93 44.62 36.36
N ASN A 4 -10.05 44.56 35.61
CA ASN A 4 -11.21 43.76 35.98
C ASN A 4 -11.34 42.41 35.24
N SER A 5 -10.51 42.12 34.24
CA SER A 5 -10.61 40.87 33.47
C SER A 5 -9.95 39.65 34.14
N LYS A 6 -9.12 39.85 35.17
CA LYS A 6 -8.36 38.78 35.82
C LYS A 6 -9.13 37.97 36.87
N LYS A 7 -10.32 38.42 37.30
CA LYS A 7 -11.11 37.76 38.37
C LYS A 7 -12.17 36.77 37.87
N LEU A 8 -12.21 36.48 36.57
CA LEU A 8 -13.25 35.63 35.95
C LEU A 8 -12.75 34.27 35.45
N TYR A 9 -11.45 33.99 35.55
CA TYR A 9 -10.90 32.67 35.24
C TYR A 9 -10.97 31.77 36.47
N GLY A 10 -11.57 30.58 36.33
CA GLY A 10 -11.60 29.54 37.38
C GLY A 10 -12.97 29.17 37.96
N ASN A 11 -14.04 29.93 37.64
CA ASN A 11 -15.42 29.55 37.97
C ASN A 11 -16.16 29.23 36.67
N GLY A 12 -16.29 27.95 36.31
CA GLY A 12 -16.87 27.44 35.05
C GLY A 12 -18.29 27.91 34.68
N ARG A 13 -18.89 28.82 35.45
CA ARG A 13 -20.15 29.53 35.15
C ARG A 13 -19.99 30.65 34.10
N TRP A 14 -18.85 31.33 34.05
CA TRP A 14 -18.63 32.43 33.09
C TRP A 14 -18.10 31.95 31.73
N GLU A 15 -17.38 30.83 31.69
CA GLU A 15 -16.98 30.17 30.43
C GLU A 15 -18.19 29.61 29.67
N ALA A 16 -19.20 29.09 30.40
CA ALA A 16 -20.44 28.58 29.84
C ALA A 16 -21.40 29.66 29.32
N SER A 17 -21.24 30.92 29.75
CA SER A 17 -22.14 32.04 29.42
C SER A 17 -21.57 33.01 28.38
N ARG A 18 -20.56 32.59 27.62
CA ARG A 18 -20.07 33.38 26.49
C ARG A 18 -21.10 33.24 25.37
N ILE A 19 -22.01 34.22 25.26
CA ILE A 19 -23.03 34.28 24.21
C ILE A 19 -22.30 34.29 22.86
N MET A 20 -22.25 33.12 22.23
CA MET A 20 -21.65 32.89 20.93
C MET A 20 -22.77 32.82 19.91
N LEU A 21 -22.66 33.54 18.79
CA LEU A 21 -23.61 33.39 17.70
C LEU A 21 -23.61 31.92 17.23
N PRO A 22 -24.77 31.33 16.90
CA PRO A 22 -24.88 29.94 16.46
C PRO A 22 -23.89 29.56 15.36
N GLU A 23 -23.62 30.47 14.43
CA GLU A 23 -22.70 30.30 13.31
C GLU A 23 -21.22 30.12 13.75
N HIS A 24 -20.82 30.75 14.87
CA HIS A 24 -19.46 30.65 15.40
C HIS A 24 -19.32 29.55 16.47
N ARG A 25 -20.45 29.05 16.99
CA ARG A 25 -20.50 27.96 17.96
C ARG A 25 -19.96 26.67 17.35
N GLU A 26 -20.34 26.35 16.12
CA GLU A 26 -19.90 25.12 15.44
C GLU A 26 -18.40 25.12 15.19
N GLN A 27 -17.83 26.24 14.72
CA GLN A 27 -16.39 26.38 14.52
C GLN A 27 -15.62 26.27 15.85
N TYR A 28 -16.14 26.89 16.91
CA TYR A 28 -15.52 26.81 18.24
C TYR A 28 -15.57 25.40 18.82
N LEU A 29 -16.68 24.68 18.65
CA LEU A 29 -16.82 23.27 19.03
C LEU A 29 -15.87 22.38 18.22
N GLN A 30 -15.74 22.60 16.90
CA GLN A 30 -14.79 21.86 16.06
C GLN A 30 -13.33 22.09 16.46
N LEU A 31 -12.96 23.31 16.86
CA LEU A 31 -11.63 23.64 17.37
C LEU A 31 -11.39 23.00 18.74
N MET A 32 -12.37 23.07 19.65
CA MET A 32 -12.34 22.40 20.96
C MET A 32 -12.22 20.88 20.83
N ASP A 33 -12.94 20.27 19.90
CA ASP A 33 -12.84 18.84 19.62
C ASP A 33 -11.47 18.50 19.02
N ARG A 34 -10.93 19.30 18.10
CA ARG A 34 -9.56 19.13 17.58
C ARG A 34 -8.51 19.20 18.68
N ASP A 35 -8.63 20.14 19.61
CA ASP A 35 -7.67 20.33 20.68
C ASP A 35 -7.83 19.25 21.76
N ARG A 36 -9.05 18.78 22.03
CA ARG A 36 -9.31 17.60 22.88
C ARG A 36 -8.76 16.31 22.27
N ILE A 37 -8.92 16.09 20.96
CA ILE A 37 -8.40 14.93 20.23
C ILE A 37 -6.86 14.94 20.26
N LYS A 38 -6.23 16.11 20.08
CA LYS A 38 -4.77 16.28 20.23
C LYS A 38 -4.29 16.06 21.65
N ALA A 39 -5.01 16.57 22.66
CA ALA A 39 -4.66 16.42 24.07
C ALA A 39 -4.88 14.99 24.59
N ALA A 40 -5.83 14.25 24.03
CA ALA A 40 -6.12 12.85 24.35
C ALA A 40 -5.20 11.84 23.61
N GLY A 41 -4.33 12.31 22.72
CA GLY A 41 -3.42 11.45 21.95
C GLY A 41 -4.10 10.56 20.89
N LEU A 42 -5.42 10.70 20.68
CA LEU A 42 -6.13 10.03 19.61
C LEU A 42 -5.74 10.68 18.28
N LYS A 43 -4.79 10.08 17.55
CA LYS A 43 -4.59 10.45 16.14
C LYS A 43 -5.90 10.21 15.39
N PRO A 44 -6.30 11.07 14.43
CA PRO A 44 -7.46 10.80 13.60
C PRO A 44 -7.30 9.40 13.00
N GLU A 45 -8.25 8.51 13.28
CA GLU A 45 -8.24 7.14 12.75
C GLU A 45 -8.15 7.23 11.24
N ARG A 46 -6.99 6.85 10.68
CA ARG A 46 -6.86 6.77 9.24
C ARG A 46 -7.71 5.59 8.78
N PRO A 47 -8.39 5.68 7.63
CA PRO A 47 -9.21 4.58 7.16
C PRO A 47 -8.36 3.32 6.95
N PRO A 48 -8.96 2.12 7.04
CA PRO A 48 -8.29 0.86 6.73
C PRO A 48 -7.69 0.85 5.32
N ALA A 49 -6.90 -0.18 5.01
CA ALA A 49 -6.25 -0.31 3.70
C ALA A 49 -7.29 -0.21 2.57
N SER A 50 -7.06 0.73 1.65
CA SER A 50 -7.86 0.92 0.45
C SER A 50 -7.66 -0.26 -0.51
N ARG A 51 -8.59 -0.40 -1.47
CA ARG A 51 -8.51 -1.45 -2.50
C ARG A 51 -7.19 -1.39 -3.30
N GLU A 52 -6.71 -0.18 -3.60
CA GLU A 52 -5.47 0.03 -4.34
C GLU A 52 -4.25 -0.39 -3.50
N GLU A 53 -4.24 -0.06 -2.20
CA GLU A 53 -3.20 -0.50 -1.27
C GLU A 53 -3.19 -2.03 -1.11
N LEU A 54 -4.35 -2.66 -1.04
CA LEU A 54 -4.46 -4.12 -1.01
C LEU A 54 -3.94 -4.75 -2.31
N GLN A 55 -4.28 -4.18 -3.46
CA GLN A 55 -3.73 -4.64 -4.75
C GLN A 55 -2.20 -4.51 -4.78
N LEU A 56 -1.66 -3.40 -4.26
CA LEU A 56 -0.23 -3.18 -4.16
C LEU A 56 0.45 -4.21 -3.24
N MET A 57 -0.19 -4.61 -2.14
CA MET A 57 0.30 -5.70 -1.27
C MET A 57 0.27 -7.05 -1.99
N HIS A 58 -0.78 -7.36 -2.74
CA HIS A 58 -0.85 -8.58 -3.55
C HIS A 58 0.28 -8.60 -4.61
N ASP A 59 0.49 -7.50 -5.31
CA ASP A 59 1.54 -7.39 -6.33
C ASP A 59 2.94 -7.50 -5.71
N HIS A 60 3.15 -6.92 -4.53
CA HIS A 60 4.40 -7.04 -3.78
C HIS A 60 4.77 -8.49 -3.46
N VAL A 61 3.79 -9.33 -3.15
CA VAL A 61 3.99 -10.75 -2.84
C VAL A 61 4.13 -11.59 -4.11
N LEU A 62 3.30 -11.33 -5.13
CA LEU A 62 3.18 -12.19 -6.32
C LEU A 62 4.21 -11.89 -7.40
N LEU A 63 4.63 -10.62 -7.55
CA LEU A 63 5.58 -10.24 -8.60
C LEU A 63 6.97 -10.91 -8.44
N PRO A 64 7.55 -11.03 -7.23
CA PRO A 64 8.77 -11.82 -7.03
C PRO A 64 8.60 -13.29 -7.42
N MET A 65 7.42 -13.88 -7.21
CA MET A 65 7.12 -15.25 -7.62
C MET A 65 7.06 -15.36 -9.16
N ALA A 66 6.38 -14.41 -9.82
CA ALA A 66 6.32 -14.33 -11.27
C ALA A 66 7.72 -14.20 -11.89
N LYS A 67 8.58 -13.34 -11.32
CA LYS A 67 9.96 -13.16 -11.74
C LYS A 67 10.75 -14.47 -11.64
N LYS A 68 10.68 -15.18 -10.51
CA LYS A 68 11.36 -16.50 -10.34
C LYS A 68 10.89 -17.54 -11.37
N ILE A 69 9.60 -17.56 -11.70
CA ILE A 69 9.06 -18.45 -12.73
C ILE A 69 9.62 -18.09 -14.11
N ALA A 70 9.66 -16.79 -14.45
CA ALA A 70 10.24 -16.32 -15.70
C ALA A 70 11.75 -16.62 -15.80
N GLU A 71 12.52 -16.48 -14.71
CA GLU A 71 13.94 -16.86 -14.64
C GLU A 71 14.15 -18.34 -14.90
N LYS A 72 13.34 -19.19 -14.26
CA LYS A 72 13.38 -20.64 -14.48
C LYS A 72 13.10 -20.99 -15.94
N ASN A 73 12.09 -20.36 -16.54
CA ASN A 73 11.75 -20.56 -17.94
C ASN A 73 12.89 -20.11 -18.88
N ARG A 74 13.56 -19.00 -18.56
CA ARG A 74 14.74 -18.54 -19.30
C ARG A 74 15.85 -19.59 -19.30
N HIS A 75 16.20 -20.12 -18.13
CA HIS A 75 17.24 -21.15 -18.01
C HIS A 75 16.89 -22.42 -18.79
N GLN A 76 15.63 -22.86 -18.74
CA GLN A 76 15.17 -24.01 -19.52
C GLN A 76 15.19 -23.77 -21.04
N LEU A 77 15.00 -22.53 -21.50
CA LEU A 77 15.15 -22.16 -22.90
C LEU A 77 16.62 -22.11 -23.30
N GLU A 78 17.51 -21.76 -22.38
CA GLU A 78 18.95 -21.78 -22.63
C GLU A 78 19.49 -23.20 -22.81
N GLU A 79 18.97 -24.18 -22.09
CA GLU A 79 19.40 -25.58 -22.23
C GLU A 79 18.99 -26.21 -23.57
N LYS A 80 17.94 -25.68 -24.22
CA LYS A 80 17.40 -26.24 -25.47
C LYS A 80 18.12 -25.63 -26.68
N GLY A 81 18.76 -26.48 -27.50
CA GLY A 81 19.49 -26.09 -28.72
C GLY A 81 18.60 -25.61 -29.87
N ARG A 82 17.98 -24.43 -29.72
CA ARG A 82 17.12 -23.81 -30.75
C ARG A 82 17.80 -22.61 -31.40
N THR A 83 17.66 -22.44 -32.71
CA THR A 83 18.24 -21.32 -33.48
C THR A 83 17.79 -19.94 -33.01
N LEU A 84 16.54 -19.81 -32.54
CA LEU A 84 15.98 -18.55 -32.03
C LEU A 84 16.27 -18.30 -30.53
N LYS A 85 17.01 -19.18 -29.85
CA LYS A 85 17.33 -19.05 -28.42
C LYS A 85 17.86 -17.66 -28.04
N PRO A 86 18.82 -17.04 -28.77
CA PRO A 86 19.36 -15.74 -28.39
C PRO A 86 18.30 -14.63 -28.35
N LEU A 87 17.30 -14.69 -29.24
CA LEU A 87 16.19 -13.75 -29.27
C LEU A 87 15.32 -13.90 -28.03
N PHE A 88 14.89 -15.13 -27.72
CA PHE A 88 14.07 -15.40 -26.52
C PHE A 88 14.78 -15.00 -25.23
N VAL A 89 16.08 -15.27 -25.13
CA VAL A 89 16.88 -14.89 -23.95
C VAL A 89 16.94 -13.37 -23.80
N LYS A 90 17.23 -12.63 -24.88
CA LYS A 90 17.27 -11.16 -24.84
C LYS A 90 15.92 -10.56 -24.43
N VAL A 91 14.82 -11.01 -25.05
CA VAL A 91 13.46 -10.54 -24.71
C VAL A 91 13.13 -10.86 -23.25
N THR A 92 13.43 -12.08 -22.79
CA THR A 92 13.17 -12.48 -21.41
C THR A 92 13.98 -11.65 -20.41
N ASN A 93 15.23 -11.32 -20.75
CA ASN A 93 16.06 -10.45 -19.90
C ASN A 93 15.46 -9.04 -19.75
N ILE A 94 14.88 -8.47 -20.81
CA ILE A 94 14.18 -7.18 -20.74
C ILE A 94 12.97 -7.30 -19.81
N CYS A 95 12.15 -8.35 -19.96
CA CYS A 95 11.02 -8.59 -19.05
C CYS A 95 11.48 -8.70 -17.58
N LEU A 96 12.55 -9.45 -17.32
CA LEU A 96 13.08 -9.65 -15.97
C LEU A 96 13.63 -8.35 -15.36
N ALA A 97 14.28 -7.51 -16.16
CA ALA A 97 14.75 -6.21 -15.72
C ALA A 97 13.58 -5.28 -15.34
N ASN A 98 12.53 -5.25 -16.16
CA ASN A 98 11.31 -4.48 -15.88
C ASN A 98 10.60 -4.99 -14.63
N MET A 99 10.46 -6.32 -14.48
CA MET A 99 9.91 -6.93 -13.27
C MET A 99 10.74 -6.56 -12.02
N GLN A 100 12.08 -6.57 -12.12
CA GLN A 100 12.95 -6.19 -11.01
C GLN A 100 12.74 -4.73 -10.61
N HIS A 101 12.67 -3.83 -11.60
CA HIS A 101 12.41 -2.42 -11.37
C HIS A 101 11.06 -2.20 -10.66
N ASP A 102 10.01 -2.86 -11.12
CA ASP A 102 8.67 -2.73 -10.54
C ASP A 102 8.61 -3.29 -9.10
N ILE A 103 9.34 -4.38 -8.81
CA ILE A 103 9.46 -4.90 -7.43
C ILE A 103 10.04 -3.83 -6.51
N GLU A 104 11.09 -3.14 -6.94
CA GLU A 104 11.73 -2.06 -6.18
C GLU A 104 10.80 -0.87 -6.01
N GLN A 105 10.10 -0.45 -7.08
CA GLN A 105 9.14 0.65 -7.00
C GLN A 105 7.96 0.33 -6.07
N ILE A 106 7.44 -0.89 -6.11
CA ILE A 106 6.38 -1.34 -5.20
C ILE A 106 6.87 -1.31 -3.75
N ALA A 107 8.08 -1.81 -3.48
CA ALA A 107 8.66 -1.80 -2.13
C ALA A 107 8.83 -0.36 -1.60
N ILE A 108 9.31 0.56 -2.44
CA ILE A 108 9.43 1.98 -2.10
C ILE A 108 8.05 2.58 -1.83
N THR A 109 7.05 2.27 -2.65
CA THR A 109 5.68 2.79 -2.54
C THR A 109 4.99 2.30 -1.27
N LEU A 110 5.13 1.02 -0.92
CA LEU A 110 4.63 0.46 0.34
C LEU A 110 5.26 1.16 1.55
N LYS A 111 6.58 1.34 1.54
CA LYS A 111 7.30 2.03 2.62
C LYS A 111 6.85 3.48 2.76
N ARG A 112 6.70 4.22 1.64
CA ARG A 112 6.18 5.60 1.63
C ARG A 112 4.75 5.69 2.17
N SER A 113 3.94 4.67 1.91
CA SER A 113 2.56 4.56 2.38
C SER A 113 2.45 4.04 3.82
N ASN A 114 3.58 3.76 4.48
CA ASN A 114 3.65 3.19 5.82
C ASN A 114 2.88 1.86 5.93
N ILE A 115 3.09 1.01 4.93
CA ILE A 115 2.55 -0.34 4.81
C ILE A 115 3.70 -1.35 4.91
N THR A 116 3.53 -2.35 5.78
CA THR A 116 4.43 -3.49 5.88
C THR A 116 3.63 -4.78 5.76
N VAL A 117 4.10 -5.72 4.94
CA VAL A 117 3.50 -7.05 4.77
C VAL A 117 4.42 -8.09 5.40
N TYR A 118 3.84 -9.03 6.14
CA TYR A 118 4.53 -10.11 6.83
C TYR A 118 4.02 -11.45 6.29
N PRO A 119 4.91 -12.36 5.87
CA PRO A 119 4.51 -13.71 5.52
C PRO A 119 4.03 -14.45 6.77
N GLY A 120 2.86 -15.08 6.67
CA GLY A 120 2.33 -15.98 7.69
C GLY A 120 2.49 -17.44 7.29
N GLU A 121 1.66 -18.30 7.88
CA GLU A 121 1.65 -19.73 7.57
C GLU A 121 1.04 -20.04 6.21
N SER A 122 1.55 -21.10 5.59
CA SER A 122 0.99 -21.67 4.36
C SER A 122 0.44 -23.06 4.68
N VAL A 123 -0.88 -23.21 4.64
CA VAL A 123 -1.59 -24.47 4.94
C VAL A 123 -2.44 -24.84 3.73
N ASP A 124 -2.34 -26.09 3.27
CA ASP A 124 -3.15 -26.66 2.18
C ASP A 124 -3.23 -25.82 0.90
N GLY A 125 -2.12 -25.18 0.51
CA GLY A 125 -2.05 -24.37 -0.72
C GLY A 125 -2.69 -22.99 -0.60
N VAL A 126 -2.97 -22.54 0.62
CA VAL A 126 -3.35 -21.16 0.95
C VAL A 126 -2.23 -20.52 1.77
N ALA A 127 -1.64 -19.45 1.24
CA ALA A 127 -0.61 -18.67 1.92
C ALA A 127 -1.24 -17.47 2.62
N SER A 128 -1.11 -17.40 3.94
CA SER A 128 -1.63 -16.29 4.74
C SER A 128 -0.58 -15.20 4.87
N TYR A 129 -1.02 -13.95 4.82
CA TYR A 129 -0.20 -12.77 4.99
C TYR A 129 -0.86 -11.83 5.99
N ALA A 130 -0.07 -11.33 6.94
CA ALA A 130 -0.47 -10.23 7.81
C ALA A 130 0.09 -8.93 7.25
N TYR A 131 -0.58 -7.81 7.49
CA TYR A 131 -0.04 -6.50 7.13
C TYR A 131 -0.35 -5.47 8.20
N LYS A 132 0.51 -4.45 8.26
CA LYS A 132 0.32 -3.25 9.07
C LYS A 132 0.25 -2.05 8.14
N CYS A 133 -0.90 -1.40 8.07
CA CYS A 133 -1.15 -0.21 7.26
C CYS A 133 -1.48 0.96 8.19
N ARG A 134 -0.60 1.96 8.28
CA ARG A 134 -0.87 3.23 8.97
C ARG A 134 -1.35 3.10 10.44
N GLY A 135 -1.03 1.99 11.10
CA GLY A 135 -1.44 1.68 12.48
C GLY A 135 -2.53 0.61 12.60
N HIS A 136 -3.19 0.25 11.50
CA HIS A 136 -4.16 -0.84 11.42
C HIS A 136 -3.47 -2.14 11.05
N GLU A 137 -3.85 -3.21 11.73
CA GLU A 137 -3.43 -4.57 11.42
C GLU A 137 -4.55 -5.27 10.65
N GLY A 138 -4.16 -6.04 9.65
CA GLY A 138 -5.08 -6.83 8.85
C GLY A 138 -4.37 -8.05 8.27
N GLY A 139 -5.11 -8.86 7.53
CA GLY A 139 -4.55 -10.00 6.84
C GLY A 139 -5.26 -10.28 5.53
N PHE A 140 -4.57 -10.96 4.63
CA PHE A 140 -5.15 -11.51 3.42
C PHE A 140 -4.56 -12.89 3.15
N ALA A 141 -5.30 -13.70 2.41
CA ALA A 141 -4.86 -15.03 2.03
C ALA A 141 -4.77 -15.13 0.50
N ILE A 142 -3.74 -15.81 0.03
CA ILE A 142 -3.53 -16.08 -1.39
C ILE A 142 -3.68 -17.58 -1.61
N THR A 143 -4.71 -17.96 -2.37
CA THR A 143 -4.87 -19.34 -2.82
C THR A 143 -3.94 -19.63 -3.98
N ARG A 144 -3.55 -20.90 -4.15
CA ARG A 144 -2.74 -21.35 -5.28
C ARG A 144 -3.36 -21.02 -6.65
N GLU A 145 -4.69 -21.13 -6.76
CA GLU A 145 -5.41 -20.82 -7.99
C GLU A 145 -5.35 -19.32 -8.31
N TYR A 146 -5.63 -18.48 -7.31
CA TYR A 146 -5.50 -17.03 -7.46
C TYR A 146 -4.08 -16.63 -7.86
N ALA A 147 -3.07 -17.17 -7.17
CA ALA A 147 -1.66 -16.91 -7.50
C ALA A 147 -1.33 -17.29 -8.94
N ARG A 148 -1.77 -18.47 -9.40
CA ARG A 148 -1.51 -18.95 -10.76
C ARG A 148 -2.11 -18.01 -11.81
N THR A 149 -3.38 -17.63 -11.65
CA THR A 149 -4.08 -16.75 -12.59
C THR A 149 -3.45 -15.36 -12.61
N HIS A 150 -3.18 -14.79 -11.43
CA HIS A 150 -2.60 -13.46 -11.30
C HIS A 150 -1.18 -13.39 -11.86
N ILE A 151 -0.33 -14.39 -11.56
CA ILE A 151 1.03 -14.50 -12.10
C ILE A 151 1.00 -14.64 -13.63
N GLY A 152 0.09 -15.46 -14.16
CA GLY A 152 -0.08 -15.62 -15.61
C GLY A 152 -0.40 -14.29 -16.31
N ALA A 153 -1.39 -13.55 -15.77
CA ALA A 153 -1.75 -12.22 -16.27
C ALA A 153 -0.60 -11.22 -16.15
N MET A 154 0.15 -11.26 -15.05
CA MET A 154 1.30 -10.40 -14.81
C MET A 154 2.42 -10.63 -15.83
N ILE A 155 2.78 -11.89 -16.09
CA ILE A 155 3.79 -12.24 -17.10
C ILE A 155 3.33 -11.76 -18.49
N ALA A 156 2.07 -11.99 -18.85
CA ALA A 156 1.51 -11.54 -20.12
C ALA A 156 1.60 -10.01 -20.28
N ARG A 157 1.34 -9.24 -19.21
CA ARG A 157 1.49 -7.77 -19.21
C ARG A 157 2.91 -7.34 -19.54
N TYR A 158 3.93 -7.97 -18.94
CA TYR A 158 5.33 -7.64 -19.23
C TYR A 158 5.73 -8.03 -20.65
N ILE A 159 5.27 -9.19 -21.15
CA ILE A 159 5.52 -9.60 -22.53
C ILE A 159 4.98 -8.56 -23.51
N ASN A 160 3.72 -8.14 -23.32
CA ASN A 160 3.10 -7.13 -24.18
C ASN A 160 3.84 -5.78 -24.07
N GLY A 161 4.25 -5.39 -22.87
CA GLY A 161 5.00 -4.16 -22.63
C GLY A 161 6.35 -4.09 -23.34
N VAL A 162 7.01 -5.23 -23.62
CA VAL A 162 8.26 -5.23 -24.41
C VAL A 162 8.03 -4.77 -25.85
N PHE A 163 6.89 -5.13 -26.44
CA PHE A 163 6.60 -4.81 -27.85
C PHE A 163 6.02 -3.40 -28.02
N SER A 164 5.42 -2.82 -26.97
CA SER A 164 4.86 -1.47 -27.00
C SER A 164 5.89 -0.33 -26.98
N ILE A 165 7.19 -0.62 -26.78
CA ILE A 165 8.26 0.40 -26.73
C ILE A 165 8.60 0.95 -28.13
N ASN A 166 8.11 0.34 -29.21
CA ASN A 166 8.48 0.69 -30.60
C ASN A 166 7.37 1.42 -31.39
N GLU A 167 6.32 1.96 -30.77
CA GLU A 167 5.25 2.71 -31.46
C GLU A 167 5.41 4.25 -31.41
N THR A 168 6.61 4.76 -31.09
CA THR A 168 6.96 6.20 -31.18
C THR A 168 8.19 6.41 -32.02
#